data_AF-A0A7S3B6H3-F1
#
_entry.id   AF-A0A7S3B6H3-F1
#
_cell.length_a   1.000
_cell.length_b   1.000
_cell.length_c   1.000
_cell.angle_alpha   90.00
_cell.angle_beta   90.00
_cell.angle_gamma   90.00
#
_symmetry.space_group_name_H-M   'P 1'
#
loop_
_entity.id
_entity.type
_entity.pdbx_description
1 polymer ?
#
loop_
_entity_poly.entity_id
_entity_poly.type
_entity_poly.pdbx_seq_one_letter_code
_entity_poly.pdbx_strand_id
1 'polypeptide(L)'
;SSRDPPPPLLPSRSDSDYARELQAQEMMAAMGGMAAMGGMGVHPAPFLPSKSDSQVAREFADRDRLERERALTFRCPVCFDDQPIDGCFTTWTCNHRVCHECMVDFLTSKIESDETSDAALRCPECAEPLTPEEVQGVLRRAGKDLLALKYVDSRTAAAVSGGGGGGGGG
;
A
#
# COMPACT_ATOMS: atom_id res chain seq x y z
N SER A 1 -38.99 31.76 -46.69
CA SER A 1 -37.74 31.51 -45.95
C SER A 1 -37.61 32.52 -44.82
N SER A 2 -37.98 32.12 -43.61
CA SER A 2 -37.76 32.90 -42.38
C SER A 2 -37.21 31.91 -41.35
N ARG A 3 -35.91 31.99 -41.10
CA ARG A 3 -35.23 31.26 -40.03
C ARG A 3 -35.07 32.22 -38.87
N ASP A 4 -35.78 31.96 -37.78
CA ASP A 4 -35.53 32.63 -36.51
C ASP A 4 -34.13 32.29 -35.96
N PRO A 5 -33.42 33.24 -35.32
CA PRO A 5 -32.17 32.95 -34.64
C PRO A 5 -32.40 32.14 -33.35
N PRO A 6 -31.46 31.29 -32.93
CA PRO A 6 -31.57 30.54 -31.68
C PRO A 6 -31.56 31.48 -30.46
N PRO A 7 -32.27 31.11 -29.37
CA PRO A 7 -32.31 31.91 -28.16
C PRO A 7 -30.91 32.02 -27.52
N PRO A 8 -30.58 33.14 -26.87
CA PRO A 8 -29.30 33.32 -26.22
C PRO A 8 -29.15 32.30 -25.08
N LEU A 9 -28.02 31.60 -25.08
CA LEU A 9 -27.63 30.72 -23.97
C LEU A 9 -27.42 31.60 -22.74
N LEU A 10 -28.17 31.31 -21.67
CA LEU A 10 -27.98 31.96 -20.37
C LEU A 10 -26.54 31.75 -19.88
N PRO A 11 -25.94 32.71 -19.16
CA PRO A 11 -24.59 32.55 -18.63
C PRO A 11 -24.54 31.31 -17.73
N SER A 12 -23.66 30.36 -18.05
CA SER A 12 -23.37 29.22 -17.20
C SER A 12 -22.74 29.73 -15.90
N ARG A 13 -23.52 29.78 -14.82
CA ARG A 13 -23.02 30.08 -13.48
C ARG A 13 -21.92 29.08 -13.13
N SER A 14 -20.81 29.55 -12.59
CA SER A 14 -19.72 28.69 -12.13
C SER A 14 -20.13 27.96 -10.83
N ASP A 15 -19.64 26.75 -10.61
CA ASP A 15 -19.90 25.96 -9.39
C ASP A 15 -19.52 26.73 -8.10
N SER A 16 -18.54 27.63 -8.19
CA SER A 16 -18.14 28.51 -7.08
C SER A 16 -19.22 29.53 -6.71
N ASP A 17 -19.96 30.06 -7.68
CA ASP A 17 -21.05 31.01 -7.43
C ASP A 17 -22.25 30.31 -6.80
N TYR A 18 -22.52 29.07 -7.22
CA TYR A 18 -23.59 28.26 -6.64
C TYR A 18 -23.27 27.89 -5.18
N ALA A 19 -22.03 27.50 -4.88
CA ALA A 19 -21.59 27.19 -3.52
C ALA A 19 -21.71 28.41 -2.59
N ARG A 20 -21.30 29.61 -3.06
CA ARG A 20 -21.41 30.85 -2.27
C ARG A 20 -22.85 31.27 -2.03
N GLU A 21 -23.72 31.10 -3.03
CA GLU A 21 -25.14 31.45 -2.89
C GLU A 21 -25.87 30.47 -1.97
N LEU A 22 -25.55 29.18 -2.03
CA LEU A 22 -26.09 28.19 -1.10
C LEU A 22 -25.65 28.49 0.33
N GLN A 23 -24.37 28.77 0.55
CA GLN A 23 -23.84 29.14 1.86
C GLN A 23 -24.47 30.44 2.40
N ALA A 24 -24.76 31.41 1.52
CA ALA A 24 -25.47 32.63 1.90
C ALA A 24 -26.95 32.37 2.24
N GLN A 25 -27.63 31.48 1.51
CA GLN A 25 -29.00 31.07 1.79
C GLN A 25 -29.11 30.29 3.12
N GLU A 26 -28.16 29.40 3.41
CA GLU A 26 -28.07 28.69 4.68
C GLU A 26 -27.84 29.66 5.85
N MET A 27 -26.95 30.65 5.66
CA MET A 27 -26.69 31.67 6.67
C MET A 27 -27.90 32.61 6.90
N MET A 28 -28.67 32.94 5.86
CA MET A 28 -29.91 33.71 6.02
C MET A 28 -31.03 32.91 6.66
N ALA A 29 -31.15 31.61 6.35
CA ALA A 29 -32.10 30.71 7.01
C ALA A 29 -31.79 30.54 8.50
N ALA A 30 -30.50 30.57 8.89
CA ALA A 30 -30.08 30.53 10.29
C ALA A 30 -30.38 31.82 11.07
N MET A 31 -30.50 32.98 10.41
CA MET A 31 -30.78 34.27 11.05
C MET A 31 -32.26 34.70 10.99
N GLY A 32 -33.09 34.05 10.16
CA GLY A 32 -34.49 34.41 9.88
C GLY A 32 -35.55 33.82 10.82
N GLY A 33 -35.25 33.65 12.11
CA GLY A 33 -36.11 32.92 13.06
C GLY A 33 -36.71 33.74 14.21
N MET A 34 -37.04 35.03 14.01
CA MET A 34 -37.67 35.85 15.07
C MET A 34 -38.77 36.77 14.55
N ALA A 35 -39.89 36.22 14.05
CA ALA A 35 -41.15 36.96 14.03
C ALA A 35 -42.38 36.03 13.95
N ALA A 36 -43.19 36.11 15.01
CA ALA A 36 -44.61 35.74 15.09
C ALA A 36 -44.98 34.27 15.37
N MET A 37 -45.52 34.08 16.59
CA MET A 37 -46.78 33.41 16.96
C MET A 37 -46.60 32.46 18.15
N GLY A 38 -47.47 32.62 19.15
CA GLY A 38 -47.40 31.93 20.42
C GLY A 38 -47.51 30.40 20.33
N GLY A 39 -46.86 29.75 21.29
CA GLY A 39 -47.38 28.55 21.93
C GLY A 39 -47.27 27.23 21.16
N MET A 40 -46.05 26.78 20.83
CA MET A 40 -45.71 25.35 20.82
C MET A 40 -44.24 25.20 21.24
N GLY A 41 -44.00 24.42 22.30
CA GLY A 41 -42.66 24.16 22.84
C GLY A 41 -41.82 23.38 21.84
N VAL A 42 -41.05 24.08 21.03
CA VAL A 42 -39.92 23.50 20.31
C VAL A 42 -38.75 23.46 21.27
N HIS A 43 -38.49 22.28 21.84
CA HIS A 43 -37.22 22.03 22.51
C HIS A 43 -36.14 22.14 21.41
N PRO A 44 -35.17 23.06 21.50
CA PRO A 44 -34.09 23.08 20.53
C PRO A 44 -33.38 21.73 20.63
N ALA A 45 -33.34 20.99 19.52
CA ALA A 45 -32.40 19.90 19.39
C ALA A 45 -31.03 20.44 19.83
N PRO A 46 -30.31 19.77 20.75
CA PRO A 46 -29.02 20.26 21.18
C PRO A 46 -28.18 20.47 19.94
N PHE A 47 -27.82 21.74 19.69
CA PHE A 47 -26.86 22.12 18.67
C PHE A 47 -25.61 21.30 18.98
N LEU A 48 -25.43 20.19 18.26
CA LEU A 48 -24.16 19.50 18.25
C LEU A 48 -23.16 20.57 17.81
N PRO A 49 -22.13 20.87 18.62
CA PRO A 49 -21.19 21.92 18.28
C PRO A 49 -20.64 21.61 16.89
N SER A 50 -20.95 22.49 15.93
CA SER A 50 -20.39 22.40 14.59
C SER A 50 -18.88 22.46 14.75
N LYS A 51 -18.18 21.49 14.14
CA LYS A 51 -16.71 21.49 14.16
C LYS A 51 -16.25 22.84 13.61
N SER A 52 -15.37 23.52 14.34
CA SER A 52 -14.79 24.77 13.83
C SER A 52 -14.01 24.50 12.54
N ASP A 53 -13.84 25.50 11.68
CA ASP A 53 -13.02 25.39 10.46
C ASP A 53 -11.62 24.85 10.74
N SER A 54 -11.04 25.23 11.89
CA SER A 54 -9.72 24.73 12.32
C SER A 54 -9.72 23.25 12.67
N GLN A 55 -10.82 22.71 13.20
CA GLN A 55 -10.97 21.28 13.50
C GLN A 55 -11.16 20.49 12.20
N VAL A 56 -11.99 21.00 11.29
CA VAL A 56 -12.20 20.39 9.98
C VAL A 56 -10.88 20.33 9.20
N ALA A 57 -10.13 21.44 9.14
CA ALA A 57 -8.83 21.49 8.44
C ALA A 57 -7.83 20.47 9.00
N ARG A 58 -7.78 20.26 10.33
CA ARG A 58 -6.91 19.26 10.96
C ARG A 58 -7.31 17.84 10.56
N GLU A 59 -8.59 17.51 10.60
CA GLU A 59 -9.07 16.16 10.23
C GLU A 59 -8.75 15.80 8.78
N PHE A 60 -8.85 16.76 7.85
CA PHE A 60 -8.44 16.54 6.46
C PHE A 60 -6.94 16.27 6.33
N ALA A 61 -6.10 17.03 7.04
CA ALA A 61 -4.65 16.81 7.04
C ALA A 61 -4.26 15.46 7.67
N ASP A 62 -4.91 15.08 8.77
CA ASP A 62 -4.69 13.78 9.42
C ASP A 62 -5.10 12.62 8.52
N ARG A 63 -6.24 12.75 7.81
CA ARG A 63 -6.69 11.75 6.84
C ARG A 63 -5.70 11.60 5.68
N ASP A 64 -5.28 12.71 5.09
CA ASP A 64 -4.30 12.73 3.99
C ASP A 64 -2.95 12.13 4.42
N ARG A 65 -2.51 12.41 5.66
CA ARG A 65 -1.33 11.78 6.24
C ARG A 65 -1.51 10.27 6.40
N LEU A 66 -2.61 9.81 6.99
CA LEU A 66 -2.87 8.39 7.18
C LEU A 66 -2.99 7.63 5.86
N GLU A 67 -3.58 8.25 4.85
CA GLU A 67 -3.69 7.68 3.49
C GLU A 67 -2.30 7.51 2.87
N ARG A 68 -1.42 8.51 2.99
CA ARG A 68 -0.02 8.37 2.57
C ARG A 68 0.71 7.28 3.33
N GLU A 69 0.55 7.21 4.66
CA GLU A 69 1.18 6.18 5.48
C GLU A 69 0.72 4.76 5.04
N ARG A 70 -0.58 4.58 4.79
CA ARG A 70 -1.11 3.31 4.25
C ARG A 70 -0.55 2.98 2.87
N ALA A 71 -0.39 3.97 1.99
CA ALA A 71 0.17 3.79 0.65
C ALA A 71 1.66 3.37 0.68
N LEU A 72 2.36 3.58 1.80
CA LEU A 72 3.76 3.18 2.00
C LEU A 72 3.90 1.81 2.67
N THR A 73 2.78 1.12 2.93
CA THR A 73 2.75 -0.22 3.52
C THR A 73 2.15 -1.24 2.56
N PHE A 74 2.55 -2.50 2.71
CA PHE A 74 1.94 -3.63 2.02
C PHE A 74 1.69 -4.76 3.03
N ARG A 75 0.73 -5.63 2.72
CA ARG A 75 0.44 -6.78 3.56
C ARG A 75 1.30 -7.97 3.14
N CYS A 76 2.13 -8.49 4.04
CA CYS A 76 3.01 -9.61 3.76
C CYS A 76 2.20 -10.91 3.54
N PRO A 77 2.45 -11.70 2.47
CA PRO A 77 1.70 -12.93 2.20
C PRO A 77 2.05 -14.08 3.16
N VAL A 78 3.12 -13.94 3.96
CA VAL A 78 3.61 -14.99 4.87
C VAL A 78 3.08 -14.78 6.30
N CYS A 79 3.30 -13.60 6.89
CA CYS A 79 2.84 -13.30 8.25
C CYS A 79 1.48 -12.60 8.31
N PHE A 80 0.96 -12.11 7.18
CA PHE A 80 -0.30 -11.36 7.07
C PHE A 80 -0.34 -9.99 7.76
N ASP A 81 0.82 -9.48 8.20
CA ASP A 81 0.96 -8.16 8.80
C ASP A 81 1.23 -7.06 7.77
N ASP A 82 0.81 -5.83 8.10
CA ASP A 82 1.15 -4.63 7.34
C ASP A 82 2.60 -4.25 7.62
N GLN A 83 3.40 -4.13 6.57
CA GLN A 83 4.84 -3.92 6.62
C GLN A 83 5.22 -2.73 5.72
N PRO A 84 6.24 -1.95 6.08
CA PRO A 84 6.72 -0.88 5.21
C PRO A 84 7.22 -1.47 3.89
N ILE A 85 6.89 -0.80 2.79
CA ILE A 85 7.44 -1.14 1.47
C ILE A 85 8.96 -0.90 1.48
N ASP A 86 9.41 0.11 2.21
CA ASP A 86 10.83 0.36 2.44
C ASP A 86 11.42 -0.74 3.33
N GLY A 87 12.43 -1.45 2.81
CA GLY A 87 13.06 -2.59 3.48
C GLY A 87 12.43 -3.96 3.20
N CYS A 88 11.33 -4.05 2.44
CA CYS A 88 10.80 -5.36 2.02
C CYS A 88 11.71 -6.04 0.98
N PHE A 89 11.66 -7.37 0.94
CA PHE A 89 12.30 -8.10 -0.15
C PHE A 89 11.35 -8.16 -1.34
N THR A 90 11.82 -7.69 -2.49
CA THR A 90 11.13 -7.85 -3.78
C THR A 90 11.96 -8.76 -4.65
N THR A 91 11.39 -9.91 -5.03
CA THR A 91 12.04 -10.84 -5.96
C THR A 91 12.16 -10.19 -7.34
N TRP A 92 13.33 -10.23 -7.95
CA TRP A 92 13.60 -9.72 -9.30
C TRP A 92 12.92 -10.55 -10.39
N THR A 93 12.72 -11.84 -10.17
CA THR A 93 12.12 -12.74 -11.18
C THR A 93 10.60 -12.60 -11.28
N CYS A 94 9.90 -12.42 -10.15
CA CYS A 94 8.44 -12.40 -10.11
C CYS A 94 7.80 -11.13 -9.51
N ASN A 95 8.59 -10.18 -9.00
CA ASN A 95 8.14 -8.91 -8.41
C ASN A 95 7.17 -9.03 -7.21
N HIS A 96 7.07 -10.22 -6.61
CA HIS A 96 6.33 -10.43 -5.37
C HIS A 96 7.09 -9.88 -4.16
N ARG A 97 6.35 -9.37 -3.17
CA ARG A 97 6.90 -8.73 -1.98
C ARG A 97 6.70 -9.60 -0.75
N VAL A 98 7.77 -9.77 0.01
CA VAL A 98 7.76 -10.48 1.29
C VAL A 98 8.50 -9.60 2.30
N CYS A 99 8.02 -9.55 3.54
CA CYS A 99 8.74 -8.78 4.56
C CYS A 99 10.13 -9.38 4.82
N HIS A 100 11.07 -8.53 5.23
CA HIS A 100 12.46 -8.93 5.41
C HIS A 100 12.60 -10.12 6.36
N GLU A 101 11.90 -10.07 7.50
CA GLU A 101 11.96 -11.12 8.53
C GLU A 101 11.49 -12.48 7.99
N CYS A 102 10.32 -12.52 7.35
CA CYS A 102 9.79 -13.77 6.77
C CYS A 102 10.71 -14.36 5.69
N MET A 103 11.30 -13.51 4.84
CA MET A 103 12.22 -14.02 3.81
C MET A 103 13.51 -14.56 4.43
N VAL A 104 14.05 -13.87 5.43
CA VAL A 104 15.26 -14.32 6.15
C VAL A 104 15.02 -15.64 6.86
N ASP A 105 13.90 -15.79 7.56
CA ASP A 105 13.57 -17.01 8.28
C ASP A 105 13.29 -18.18 7.34
N PHE A 106 12.58 -17.93 6.24
CA PHE A 106 12.39 -18.90 5.17
C PHE A 106 13.73 -19.44 4.65
N LEU A 107 14.63 -18.55 4.21
CA LEU A 107 15.94 -18.96 3.68
C LEU A 107 16.80 -19.66 4.74
N THR A 108 16.77 -19.17 5.98
CA THR A 108 17.49 -19.78 7.10
C THR A 108 17.05 -21.22 7.30
N SER A 109 15.74 -21.46 7.39
CA SER A 109 15.19 -22.80 7.60
C SER A 109 15.57 -23.78 6.47
N LYS A 110 15.56 -23.31 5.21
CA LYS A 110 15.93 -24.12 4.04
C LYS A 110 17.41 -24.45 4.02
N ILE A 111 18.28 -23.49 4.28
CA ILE A 111 19.73 -23.68 4.28
C ILE A 111 20.17 -24.55 5.47
N GLU A 112 19.55 -24.39 6.64
CA GLU A 112 19.82 -25.24 7.81
C GLU A 112 19.39 -26.68 7.57
N SER A 113 18.31 -26.90 6.83
CA SER A 113 17.81 -28.23 6.43
C SER A 113 18.54 -28.83 5.22
N ASP A 114 19.62 -28.20 4.76
CA ASP A 114 20.39 -28.57 3.55
C ASP A 114 19.56 -28.61 2.25
N GLU A 115 18.39 -27.94 2.22
CA GLU A 115 17.51 -27.79 1.06
C GLU A 115 17.92 -26.57 0.22
N THR A 116 19.16 -26.57 -0.30
CA THR A 116 19.72 -25.42 -1.05
C THR A 116 19.52 -25.50 -2.57
N SER A 117 18.67 -26.42 -3.05
CA SER A 117 18.39 -26.59 -4.47
C SER A 117 17.43 -25.51 -4.99
N ASP A 118 17.50 -25.23 -6.29
CA ASP A 118 16.58 -24.31 -6.99
C ASP A 118 15.11 -24.80 -6.90
N ALA A 119 14.90 -26.09 -6.60
CA ALA A 119 13.57 -26.65 -6.35
C ALA A 119 13.00 -26.28 -4.98
N ALA A 120 13.86 -26.03 -3.98
CA ALA A 120 13.47 -25.71 -2.61
C ALA A 120 13.47 -24.20 -2.31
N LEU A 121 14.40 -23.45 -2.91
CA LEU A 121 14.52 -22.01 -2.74
C LEU A 121 13.64 -21.28 -3.76
N ARG A 122 12.34 -21.18 -3.44
CA ARG A 122 11.31 -20.57 -4.29
C ARG A 122 10.60 -19.43 -3.59
N CYS A 123 10.06 -18.51 -4.38
CA CYS A 123 9.20 -17.43 -3.92
C CYS A 123 7.99 -18.01 -3.14
N PRO A 124 7.71 -17.54 -1.91
CA PRO A 124 6.58 -18.02 -1.11
C PRO A 124 5.20 -17.77 -1.73
N GLU A 125 5.09 -16.84 -2.69
CA GLU A 125 3.81 -16.44 -3.27
C GLU A 125 3.49 -17.20 -4.57
N CYS A 126 4.47 -17.35 -5.47
CA CYS A 126 4.24 -17.92 -6.80
C CYS A 126 5.11 -19.14 -7.13
N ALA A 127 5.92 -19.61 -6.17
CA ALA A 127 6.85 -20.73 -6.34
C ALA A 127 7.92 -20.54 -7.44
N GLU A 128 8.16 -19.32 -7.92
CA GLU A 128 9.25 -19.02 -8.87
C GLU A 128 10.61 -19.24 -8.19
N PRO A 129 11.60 -19.89 -8.82
CA PRO A 129 12.93 -20.07 -8.24
C PRO A 129 13.61 -18.74 -7.91
N LEU A 130 14.26 -18.68 -6.75
CA LEU A 130 15.09 -17.55 -6.34
C LEU A 130 16.49 -17.71 -6.93
N THR A 131 17.04 -16.61 -7.43
CA THR A 131 18.42 -16.58 -7.92
C THR A 131 19.42 -16.63 -6.75
N PRO A 132 20.63 -17.17 -6.98
CA PRO A 132 21.67 -17.19 -5.95
C PRO A 132 22.01 -15.80 -5.41
N GLU A 133 21.98 -14.78 -6.26
CA GLU A 133 22.26 -13.39 -5.91
C GLU A 133 21.20 -12.82 -4.97
N GLU A 134 19.93 -13.16 -5.19
CA GLU A 134 18.84 -12.78 -4.30
C GLU A 134 18.98 -13.42 -2.92
N VAL A 135 19.23 -14.73 -2.88
CA VAL A 135 19.41 -15.49 -1.63
C VAL A 135 20.58 -14.93 -0.83
N GLN A 136 21.74 -14.74 -1.47
CA GLN A 136 22.90 -14.14 -0.81
C GLN A 136 22.64 -12.70 -0.37
N GLY A 137 21.96 -11.92 -1.19
CA GLY A 137 21.63 -10.52 -0.90
C GLY A 137 20.77 -10.39 0.35
N VAL A 138 19.76 -11.26 0.52
CA VAL A 138 18.93 -11.29 1.73
C VAL A 138 19.75 -11.65 2.96
N LEU A 139 20.54 -12.74 2.89
CA LEU A 139 21.32 -13.21 4.04
C LEU A 139 22.35 -12.18 4.50
N ARG A 140 23.04 -11.52 3.56
CA ARG A 140 24.03 -10.47 3.87
C ARG A 140 23.39 -9.23 4.48
N ARG A 141 22.27 -8.76 3.94
CA ARG A 141 21.53 -7.62 4.54
C ARG A 141 21.05 -7.93 5.95
N ALA A 142 20.73 -9.19 6.24
CA ALA A 142 20.35 -9.66 7.56
C ALA A 142 21.54 -9.98 8.49
N GLY A 143 22.80 -9.75 8.06
CA GLY A 143 24.00 -10.08 8.85
C GLY A 143 24.25 -11.57 9.04
N LYS A 144 23.61 -12.45 8.24
CA LYS A 144 23.76 -13.91 8.29
C LYS A 144 24.86 -14.39 7.33
N ASP A 145 26.05 -13.81 7.44
CA ASP A 145 27.18 -14.11 6.55
C ASP A 145 27.61 -15.59 6.58
N LEU A 146 27.54 -16.24 7.75
CA LEU A 146 27.86 -17.66 7.89
C LEU A 146 26.87 -18.55 7.12
N LEU A 147 25.58 -18.20 7.08
CA LEU A 147 24.60 -18.92 6.26
C LEU A 147 24.80 -18.65 4.77
N ALA A 148 25.18 -17.43 4.40
CA ALA A 148 25.52 -17.12 3.01
C ALA A 148 26.73 -17.95 2.53
N LEU A 149 27.74 -18.12 3.38
CA LEU A 149 28.87 -19.02 3.11
C LEU A 149 28.42 -20.47 2.99
N LYS A 150 27.64 -20.98 3.96
CA LYS A 150 27.08 -22.35 3.91
C LYS A 150 26.32 -22.60 2.60
N TYR A 151 25.48 -21.65 2.17
CA TYR A 151 24.74 -21.75 0.92
C TYR A 151 25.66 -21.91 -0.30
N VAL A 152 26.74 -21.13 -0.38
CA VAL A 152 27.73 -21.22 -1.46
C VAL A 152 28.47 -22.55 -1.43
N ASP A 153 28.90 -23.00 -0.25
CA ASP A 153 29.60 -24.27 -0.08
C ASP A 153 28.71 -25.45 -0.51
N SER A 154 27.44 -25.48 -0.10
CA SER A 154 26.50 -26.53 -0.50
C SER A 154 26.27 -26.55 -2.02
N ARG A 155 26.18 -25.38 -2.65
CA ARG A 155 26.02 -25.25 -4.12
C ARG A 155 27.25 -25.71 -4.89
N THR A 156 28.46 -25.40 -4.41
CA THR A 156 29.71 -25.81 -5.06
C THR A 156 29.98 -27.31 -4.88
N ALA A 157 29.69 -27.87 -3.70
CA ALA A 157 29.78 -29.31 -3.45
C ALA A 157 28.87 -30.12 -4.40
N ALA A 158 27.63 -29.66 -4.61
CA ALA A 158 26.71 -30.27 -5.56
C ALA A 158 27.26 -30.25 -7.00
N ALA A 159 27.88 -29.15 -7.44
CA ALA A 159 28.47 -29.05 -8.77
C ALA A 159 29.65 -30.02 -8.98
N VAL A 160 30.51 -30.19 -7.96
CA VAL A 160 31.66 -31.12 -8.03
C VAL A 160 31.21 -32.58 -8.08
N SER A 161 30.14 -32.93 -7.35
CA SER A 161 29.59 -34.29 -7.35
C SER A 161 28.88 -34.69 -8.66
N GLY A 162 28.50 -33.72 -9.51
CA GLY A 162 27.83 -33.95 -10.80
C GLY A 162 28.77 -34.12 -12.01
N GLY A 163 30.09 -33.91 -11.85
CA GLY A 163 31.06 -33.84 -12.96
C GLY A 163 31.77 -35.15 -13.34
N GLY A 164 31.36 -36.31 -12.81
CA GLY A 164 32.03 -37.59 -13.00
C GLY A 164 31.39 -38.48 -14.07
N GLY A 165 31.42 -38.10 -15.35
CA GLY A 165 30.87 -38.94 -16.42
C GLY A 165 31.38 -38.58 -17.81
N GLY A 166 32.46 -39.23 -18.26
CA GLY A 166 32.98 -39.05 -19.61
C GLY A 166 34.33 -39.73 -19.85
N GLY A 167 34.47 -40.99 -19.41
CA GLY A 167 35.60 -41.86 -19.75
C GLY A 167 35.45 -42.40 -21.17
N GLY A 168 36.59 -42.51 -21.87
CA GLY A 168 36.68 -42.75 -23.31
C GLY A 168 36.20 -44.12 -23.81
N GLY A 169 35.97 -44.16 -25.12
CA GLY A 169 35.99 -45.38 -25.93
C GLY A 169 36.84 -45.10 -27.15
N GLY A 170 37.95 -45.81 -27.27
CA GLY A 170 38.89 -45.75 -28.40
C GLY A 170 38.48 -46.66 -29.56
#